data_AF-A0A852T8P4-F1
#
_entry.id   AF-A0A852T8P4-F1
#
_cell.length_a   1.000
_cell.length_b   1.000
_cell.length_c   1.000
_cell.angle_alpha   90.00
_cell.angle_beta   90.00
_cell.angle_gamma   90.00
#
_symmetry.space_group_name_H-M   'P 1'
#
loop_
_entity.id
_entity.type
_entity.pdbx_description
1 polymer ?
#
loop_
_entity_poly.entity_id
_entity_poly.type
_entity_poly.pdbx_seq_one_letter_code
_entity_poly.pdbx_strand_id
1 'polypeptide(L)'
;MKLDILSEQKDQQLLHYFCLLSKNHRYDLAIGYSSHFYGKAMVTSMQTGNMVLLCQEDTYTPHYWADRLGIEEEDITEFQDFFGLVLQSGPFQEQY
;
A
#
# COMPACT_ATOMS: atom_id res chain seq x y z
N MET A 1 -33.56 7.02 -7.51
CA MET A 1 -32.67 6.47 -8.54
C MET A 1 -32.38 5.02 -8.16
N LYS A 2 -32.52 4.06 -9.08
CA LYS A 2 -32.12 2.66 -8.84
C LYS A 2 -30.67 2.48 -9.28
N LEU A 3 -29.93 1.64 -8.56
CA LEU A 3 -28.55 1.28 -8.89
C LEU A 3 -28.57 0.04 -9.79
N ASP A 4 -27.74 0.05 -10.83
CA ASP A 4 -27.46 -1.10 -11.68
C ASP A 4 -26.02 -1.57 -11.43
N ILE A 5 -25.83 -2.88 -11.27
CA ILE A 5 -24.50 -3.47 -11.11
C ILE A 5 -23.97 -3.82 -12.50
N LEU A 6 -22.90 -3.14 -12.93
CA LEU A 6 -22.28 -3.38 -14.24
C LEU A 6 -21.34 -4.59 -14.25
N SER A 7 -20.67 -4.86 -13.13
CA SER A 7 -19.78 -6.01 -12.96
C SER A 7 -19.50 -6.27 -11.48
N GLU A 8 -19.31 -7.53 -11.12
CA GLU A 8 -18.82 -7.95 -9.80
C GLU A 8 -17.76 -9.03 -9.99
N GLN A 9 -16.66 -8.90 -9.25
CA GLN A 9 -15.56 -9.86 -9.24
C GLN A 9 -15.10 -10.05 -7.80
N LYS A 10 -14.74 -11.28 -7.45
CA LYS A 10 -14.20 -11.64 -6.14
C LYS A 10 -12.80 -12.19 -6.32
N ASP A 11 -11.91 -11.80 -5.42
CA ASP A 11 -10.53 -12.25 -5.39
C ASP A 11 -10.15 -12.62 -3.95
N GLN A 12 -9.29 -13.63 -3.80
CA GLN A 12 -8.65 -13.94 -2.52
C GLN A 12 -7.31 -13.21 -2.49
N GLN A 13 -7.28 -12.11 -1.73
CA GLN A 13 -6.14 -11.22 -1.72
C GLN A 13 -5.18 -11.55 -0.58
N LEU A 14 -3.88 -11.62 -0.89
CA LEU A 14 -2.84 -11.57 0.13
C LEU A 14 -2.80 -10.16 0.72
N LEU A 15 -2.88 -10.07 2.05
CA LEU A 15 -2.93 -8.80 2.77
C LEU A 15 -1.96 -8.83 3.95
N HIS A 16 -1.02 -7.90 3.95
CA HIS A 16 -0.07 -7.70 5.03
C HIS A 16 -0.48 -6.51 5.88
N TYR A 17 -0.34 -6.63 7.19
CA TYR A 17 -0.54 -5.53 8.14
C TYR A 17 0.78 -5.17 8.78
N PHE A 18 1.13 -3.89 8.73
CA PHE A 18 2.37 -3.35 9.28
C PHE A 18 2.04 -2.32 10.34
N CYS A 19 2.64 -2.49 11.51
CA CYS A 19 2.75 -1.45 12.52
C CYS A 19 4.22 -0.99 12.54
N LEU A 20 4.47 0.21 12.03
CA LEU A 20 5.80 0.77 11.86
C LEU A 20 5.99 1.89 12.88
N LEU A 21 7.21 2.01 13.39
CA LEU A 21 7.61 3.07 14.30
C LEU A 21 8.87 3.71 13.73
N SER A 22 8.78 4.99 13.37
CA SER A 22 9.94 5.82 13.07
C SER A 22 10.48 6.43 14.36
N LYS A 23 11.42 7.37 14.25
CA LYS A 23 11.94 8.08 15.41
C LYS A 23 10.85 8.80 16.22
N ASN A 24 9.87 9.39 15.53
CA ASN A 24 8.88 10.29 16.15
C ASN A 24 7.43 9.85 15.93
N HIS A 25 7.16 8.96 14.97
CA HIS A 25 5.79 8.65 14.53
C HIS A 25 5.54 7.15 14.48
N ARG A 26 4.26 6.78 14.64
CA ARG A 26 3.76 5.43 14.40
C ARG A 26 2.88 5.44 13.17
N TYR A 27 3.03 4.42 12.33
CA TYR A 27 2.21 4.21 11.15
C TYR A 27 1.61 2.82 11.15
N ASP A 28 0.36 2.73 10.74
CA ASP A 28 -0.37 1.47 10.63
C ASP A 28 -0.83 1.32 9.17
N LEU A 29 -0.20 0.42 8.42
CA LEU A 29 -0.48 0.20 6.99
C LEU A 29 -1.04 -1.20 6.74
N ALA A 30 -1.94 -1.30 5.76
CA ALA A 30 -2.34 -2.55 5.14
C ALA A 30 -1.88 -2.54 3.68
N ILE A 31 -1.15 -3.58 3.25
CA ILE A 31 -0.66 -3.73 1.88
C ILE A 31 -1.24 -4.99 1.26
N GLY A 32 -2.04 -4.80 0.22
CA GLY A 32 -2.80 -5.84 -0.45
C GLY A 32 -2.38 -6.06 -1.90
N TYR A 33 -2.24 -7.31 -2.32
CA TYR A 33 -1.84 -7.66 -3.69
C TYR A 33 -2.97 -8.32 -4.46
N SER A 34 -3.38 -7.70 -5.57
CA SER A 34 -4.38 -8.30 -6.48
C SER A 34 -3.92 -8.24 -7.93
N SER A 35 -4.31 -9.26 -8.69
CA SER A 35 -4.11 -9.31 -10.14
C SER A 35 -4.86 -8.20 -10.90
N HIS A 36 -5.85 -7.57 -10.26
CA HIS A 36 -6.68 -6.52 -10.87
C HIS A 36 -5.95 -5.17 -11.06
N PHE A 37 -4.82 -4.95 -10.39
CA PHE A 37 -4.11 -3.66 -10.40
C PHE A 37 -2.81 -3.67 -11.21
N TYR A 38 -2.68 -4.58 -12.19
CA TYR A 38 -1.57 -4.62 -13.15
C TYR A 38 -0.18 -4.58 -12.49
N GLY A 39 -0.01 -5.30 -11.37
CA GLY A 39 1.26 -5.38 -10.65
C GLY A 39 1.47 -4.31 -9.58
N LYS A 40 0.51 -3.40 -9.37
CA LYS A 40 0.53 -2.47 -8.23
C LYS A 40 -0.10 -3.10 -6.99
N ALA A 41 0.46 -2.80 -5.83
CA ALA A 41 -0.13 -3.12 -4.54
C ALA A 41 -1.07 -2.01 -4.09
N MET A 42 -2.12 -2.39 -3.36
CA MET A 42 -2.99 -1.48 -2.65
C MET A 42 -2.40 -1.19 -1.27
N VAL A 43 -1.88 0.02 -1.07
CA VAL A 43 -1.33 0.47 0.21
C VAL A 43 -2.35 1.39 0.87
N THR A 44 -2.85 0.96 2.03
CA THR A 44 -3.86 1.69 2.80
C THR A 44 -3.29 2.10 4.15
N SER A 45 -3.40 3.38 4.48
CA SER A 45 -3.12 3.86 5.83
C SER A 45 -4.35 3.67 6.70
N MET A 46 -4.21 2.88 7.78
CA MET A 46 -5.31 2.61 8.72
C MET A 46 -5.61 3.81 9.61
N GLN A 47 -4.67 4.76 9.73
CA GLN A 47 -4.84 5.98 10.53
C GLN A 47 -5.60 7.06 9.75
N THR A 48 -5.30 7.22 8.45
CA THR A 48 -6.00 8.20 7.60
C THR A 48 -7.21 7.63 6.88
N GLY A 49 -7.26 6.30 6.70
CA GLY A 49 -8.25 5.61 5.88
C GLY A 49 -8.02 5.71 4.37
N ASN A 50 -6.98 6.44 3.95
CA ASN A 50 -6.66 6.65 2.54
C ASN A 50 -5.88 5.47 1.96
N MET A 51 -6.05 5.28 0.66
CA MET A 51 -5.43 4.20 -0.10
C MET A 51 -4.76 4.73 -1.37
N VAL A 52 -3.61 4.17 -1.71
CA VAL A 52 -2.84 4.47 -2.91
C VAL A 52 -2.40 3.16 -3.57
N LEU A 53 -2.47 3.11 -4.91
CA LEU A 53 -1.87 2.02 -5.68
C LEU A 53 -0.40 2.34 -5.93
N LEU A 54 0.49 1.45 -5.50
CA LEU A 54 1.94 1.60 -5.61
C LEU A 54 2.63 0.39 -6.23
N CYS A 55 3.54 0.63 -7.17
CA CYS A 55 4.63 -0.27 -7.51
C CYS A 55 5.97 0.34 -7.09
N GLN A 56 7.06 -0.41 -7.26
CA GLN A 56 8.40 0.04 -6.90
C GLN A 56 8.76 1.39 -7.54
N GLU A 57 8.41 1.61 -8.79
CA GLU A 57 8.71 2.86 -9.51
C GLU A 57 7.95 4.06 -8.94
N ASP A 58 6.73 3.87 -8.44
CA ASP A 58 5.93 4.96 -7.86
C ASP A 58 6.56 5.49 -6.56
N THR A 59 7.35 4.68 -5.86
CA THR A 59 8.00 5.05 -4.60
C THR A 59 8.99 6.21 -4.77
N TYR A 60 9.55 6.39 -5.97
CA TYR A 60 10.44 7.50 -6.31
C TYR A 60 9.73 8.86 -6.41
N THR A 61 8.40 8.88 -6.26
CA THR A 61 7.56 10.07 -6.38
C THR A 61 6.80 10.34 -5.06
N PRO A 62 7.45 10.80 -3.97
CA PRO A 62 6.83 10.89 -2.64
C PRO A 62 5.53 11.70 -2.58
N HIS A 63 5.43 12.78 -3.36
CA HIS A 63 4.22 13.61 -3.40
C HIS A 63 2.97 12.87 -3.89
N TYR A 64 3.12 11.72 -4.55
CA TYR A 64 2.00 10.88 -4.97
C TYR A 64 1.39 10.08 -3.81
N TRP A 65 2.18 9.73 -2.80
CA TRP A 65 1.77 8.78 -1.76
C TRP A 65 1.93 9.26 -0.33
N ALA A 66 2.94 10.08 0.00
CA ALA A 66 3.28 10.41 1.38
C ALA A 66 2.13 11.14 2.09
N ASP A 67 1.70 12.27 1.53
CA ASP A 67 0.58 13.06 2.08
C ASP A 67 -0.72 12.25 2.14
N ARG A 68 -1.01 11.45 1.10
CA ARG A 68 -2.20 10.59 1.07
C ARG A 68 -2.18 9.55 2.18
N LEU A 69 -1.04 8.91 2.42
CA LEU A 69 -0.88 7.89 3.44
C LEU A 69 -0.69 8.49 4.84
N GLY A 70 -0.53 9.80 4.96
CA GLY A 70 -0.25 10.50 6.22
C GLY A 70 1.16 10.23 6.73
N ILE A 71 2.13 10.09 5.82
CA ILE A 71 3.54 9.88 6.14
C ILE A 71 4.22 11.24 6.23
N GLU A 72 4.86 11.49 7.38
CA GLU A 72 5.53 12.76 7.65
C GLU A 72 6.79 12.91 6.80
N GLU A 73 7.12 14.17 6.44
CA GLU A 73 8.21 14.48 5.50
C GLU A 73 9.56 13.92 5.94
N GLU A 74 9.83 13.92 7.24
CA GLU A 74 11.06 13.39 7.84
C GLU A 74 11.20 11.87 7.73
N ASP A 75 10.09 11.15 7.57
CA ASP A 75 10.06 9.68 7.50
C ASP A 75 10.01 9.16 6.05
N ILE A 76 9.90 10.05 5.04
CA ILE A 76 9.76 9.66 3.62
C ILE A 76 10.89 8.74 3.16
N THR A 77 12.13 9.03 3.51
CA THR A 77 13.29 8.23 3.08
C THR A 77 13.22 6.81 3.64
N GLU A 78 12.84 6.65 4.92
CA GLU A 78 12.67 5.33 5.54
C GLU A 78 11.53 4.55 4.88
N PHE A 79 10.46 5.25 4.49
CA PHE A 79 9.36 4.65 3.74
C PHE A 79 9.73 4.25 2.31
N GLN A 80 10.62 5.00 1.63
CA GLN A 80 11.12 4.59 0.32
C GLN A 80 11.90 3.28 0.40
N ASP A 81 12.75 3.13 1.42
CA ASP A 81 13.48 1.88 1.66
C ASP A 81 12.52 0.74 2.01
N PHE A 82 11.57 0.99 2.92
CA PHE A 82 10.54 0.01 3.30
C PHE A 82 9.71 -0.44 2.11
N PHE A 83 9.18 0.50 1.31
CA PHE A 83 8.42 0.18 0.10
C PHE A 83 9.29 -0.52 -0.94
N GLY A 84 10.57 -0.14 -1.04
CA GLY A 84 11.55 -0.86 -1.83
C GLY A 84 11.63 -2.34 -1.45
N LEU A 85 11.58 -2.68 -0.17
CA LEU A 85 11.64 -4.07 0.29
C LEU A 85 10.32 -4.82 0.07
N VAL A 86 9.18 -4.22 0.42
CA VAL A 86 7.90 -4.94 0.44
C VAL A 86 7.21 -4.97 -0.92
N LEU A 87 7.45 -3.97 -1.78
CA LEU A 87 6.86 -3.91 -3.13
C LEU A 87 7.73 -4.58 -4.20
N GLN A 88 8.89 -5.12 -3.83
CA GLN A 88 9.74 -5.91 -4.72
C GLN A 88 9.11 -7.30 -4.97
N SER A 89 8.38 -7.39 -6.09
CA SER A 89 8.10 -8.62 -6.85
C SER A 89 7.13 -9.65 -6.24
N GLY A 90 5.91 -9.67 -6.79
CA GLY A 90 5.03 -10.85 -6.86
C GLY A 90 4.40 -11.27 -5.52
N PRO A 91 3.37 -12.15 -5.54
CA PRO A 91 2.75 -12.61 -4.32
C PRO A 91 3.84 -13.25 -3.47
N PHE A 92 4.10 -12.69 -2.29
CA PHE A 92 4.86 -13.34 -1.23
C PHE A 92 4.29 -14.75 -1.10
N GLN A 93 4.97 -15.74 -1.67
CA GLN A 93 4.57 -17.13 -1.47
C GLN A 93 4.83 -17.42 -0.01
N GLU A 94 3.76 -17.70 0.74
CA GLU A 94 3.84 -18.15 2.12
C GLU A 94 4.87 -19.28 2.20
N GLN A 95 5.98 -19.03 2.89
CA GLN A 95 6.86 -20.10 3.35
C GLN A 95 6.12 -20.85 4.47
N TYR A 96 5.43 -21.91 4.09
CA TYR A 96 5.09 -23.01 4.99
C TYR A 96 6.23 -24.04 5.01
#